data_AF-W9JCW4-F1
#
_entry.id   AF-W9JCW4-F1
#
_cell.length_a   1.000
_cell.length_b   1.000
_cell.length_c   1.000
_cell.angle_alpha   90.00
_cell.angle_beta   90.00
_cell.angle_gamma   90.00
#
_symmetry.space_group_name_H-M   'P 1'
#
loop_
_entity.id
_entity.type
_entity.pdbx_description
1 polymer ?
#
loop_
_entity_poly.entity_id
_entity_poly.type
_entity_poly.pdbx_seq_one_letter_code
_entity_poly.pdbx_strand_id
1 'polypeptide(L)' 'MPQTLKIPPARWKAQRGRITELYVNQDKTLDEVIQIMAKSGFHATKPQYIRKVRVNWKLQRNYTKKK' A
#
# COMPACT_ATOMS: atom_id res chain seq x y z
N MET A 1 8.77 22.76 -9.95
CA MET A 1 8.56 21.74 -8.90
C MET A 1 7.38 20.87 -9.31
N PRO A 2 7.53 19.57 -9.64
CA PRO A 2 6.36 18.74 -9.93
C PRO A 2 5.62 18.53 -8.61
N GLN A 3 4.42 19.09 -8.51
CA GLN A 3 3.53 18.85 -7.37
C GLN A 3 3.31 17.35 -7.28
N THR A 4 3.91 16.71 -6.28
CA THR A 4 3.67 15.29 -6.03
C THR A 4 2.18 15.17 -5.75
N LEU A 5 1.41 14.65 -6.71
CA LEU A 5 -0.04 14.47 -6.60
C LEU A 5 -0.28 13.65 -5.31
N LYS A 6 -0.67 14.36 -4.24
CA LYS A 6 -0.98 13.74 -2.97
C LYS A 6 -2.31 13.06 -3.15
N ILE A 7 -2.30 11.72 -3.21
CA ILE A 7 -3.53 10.96 -3.25
C ILE A 7 -4.36 11.30 -2.01
N PRO A 8 -5.64 11.69 -2.18
CA PRO A 8 -6.51 12.02 -1.06
C PRO A 8 -6.64 10.85 -0.06
N PRO A 9 -6.78 11.13 1.25
CA PRO A 9 -6.97 10.08 2.26
C PRO A 9 -8.16 9.16 1.97
N ALA A 10 -9.22 9.68 1.35
CA ALA A 10 -10.40 8.91 0.96
C ALA A 10 -10.06 7.77 -0.02
N ARG A 11 -9.22 8.05 -1.03
CA ARG A 11 -8.79 7.05 -2.02
C ARG A 11 -7.91 5.97 -1.38
N TRP A 12 -7.05 6.36 -0.43
CA TRP A 12 -6.30 5.41 0.40
C TRP A 12 -7.21 4.52 1.25
N LYS A 13 -8.26 5.08 1.85
CA LYS A 13 -9.20 4.33 2.69
C LYS A 13 -9.97 3.29 1.86
N ALA A 14 -10.42 3.65 0.66
CA ALA A 14 -11.08 2.73 -0.26
C ALA A 14 -10.17 1.55 -0.65
N GLN A 15 -8.88 1.81 -0.87
CA GLN A 15 -7.91 0.80 -1.25
C GLN A 15 -7.22 0.10 -0.07
N ARG A 16 -7.54 0.50 1.18
CA ARG A 16 -6.90 -0.04 2.38
C ARG A 16 -7.04 -1.54 2.50
N GLY A 17 -8.23 -2.08 2.23
CA GLY A 17 -8.49 -3.52 2.30
C GLY A 17 -7.58 -4.29 1.35
N ARG A 18 -7.51 -3.85 0.08
CA ARG A 18 -6.66 -4.47 -0.93
C ARG A 18 -5.18 -4.37 -0.61
N ILE A 19 -4.71 -3.20 -0.19
CA ILE A 19 -3.30 -3.00 0.20
C ILE A 19 -2.94 -3.89 1.40
N THR A 20 -3.84 -4.00 2.37
CA THR A 20 -3.63 -4.85 3.56
C THR A 20 -3.58 -6.32 3.16
N GLU A 21 -4.47 -6.78 2.30
CA GLU A 21 -4.45 -8.15 1.81
C GLU A 21 -3.16 -8.48 1.05
N LEU A 22 -2.74 -7.61 0.13
CA LEU A 22 -1.51 -7.82 -0.63
C LEU A 22 -0.28 -7.79 0.29
N TYR A 23 -0.19 -6.81 1.18
CA TYR A 23 0.99 -6.61 2.03
C TYR A 23 1.06 -7.61 3.19
N VAL A 24 -0.07 -7.90 3.85
CA VAL A 24 -0.12 -8.70 5.09
C VAL A 24 -0.45 -10.16 4.77
N ASN A 25 -1.49 -10.44 3.97
CA ASN A 25 -1.95 -11.81 3.74
C ASN A 25 -1.17 -12.55 2.65
N GLN A 26 -0.79 -11.84 1.58
CA GLN A 26 -0.02 -12.40 0.48
C GLN A 26 1.49 -12.15 0.61
N ASP A 27 1.91 -11.56 1.73
CA ASP A 27 3.29 -11.21 2.03
C ASP A 27 4.02 -10.49 0.88
N LYS A 28 3.32 -9.65 0.12
CA LYS A 28 3.95 -8.91 -0.98
C LYS A 28 4.79 -7.76 -0.46
N THR A 29 5.89 -7.50 -1.15
CA THR A 29 6.71 -6.32 -0.88
C THR A 29 5.96 -5.03 -1.26
N LEU A 30 6.36 -3.89 -0.68
CA LEU A 30 5.73 -2.60 -1.04
C LEU A 30 5.87 -2.30 -2.54
N ASP A 31 6.98 -2.67 -3.17
CA ASP A 31 7.18 -2.49 -4.61
C ASP A 31 6.18 -3.30 -5.44
N GLU A 32 5.95 -4.57 -5.09
CA GLU A 32 4.92 -5.38 -5.75
C GLU A 32 3.52 -4.83 -5.53
N VAL A 33 3.19 -4.39 -4.31
CA VAL A 33 1.91 -3.74 -4.01
C VAL A 33 1.75 -2.50 -4.89
N ILE A 34 2.78 -1.67 -5.01
CA ILE A 34 2.77 -0.47 -5.87
C ILE A 34 2.53 -0.86 -7.32
N GLN A 35 3.22 -1.88 -7.85
CA GLN A 35 3.03 -2.33 -9.22
C GLN A 35 1.61 -2.87 -9.47
N ILE A 36 1.08 -3.69 -8.56
CA ILE A 36 -0.28 -4.23 -8.66
C ILE A 36 -1.32 -3.10 -8.60
N MET A 37 -1.15 -2.17 -7.68
CA MET A 37 -2.05 -1.03 -7.52
C MET A 37 -1.95 -0.07 -8.70
N ALA A 38 -0.76 0.10 -9.30
CA ALA A 38 -0.57 0.88 -10.51
C ALA A 38 -1.32 0.26 -11.70
N LYS A 39 -1.33 -1.08 -11.84
CA LYS A 39 -2.15 -1.76 -12.86
C LYS A 39 -3.65 -1.51 -12.70
N SER A 40 -4.12 -1.23 -11.48
CA SER A 40 -5.50 -0.84 -11.19
C SER A 40 -5.74 0.68 -11.27
N GLY A 41 -4.79 1.47 -11.79
CA GLY A 41 -4.91 2.92 -11.94
C GLY A 41 -4.63 3.72 -10.65
N PHE A 42 -4.08 3.08 -9.62
CA PHE A 42 -3.66 3.75 -8.38
C PHE A 42 -2.15 3.99 -8.39
N HIS A 43 -1.76 5.15 -8.90
CA HIS A 43 -0.36 5.53 -9.05
C HIS A 43 0.09 6.34 -7.82
N ALA A 44 0.76 5.68 -6.88
CA ALA A 44 1.37 6.33 -5.73
C ALA A 44 2.86 6.00 -5.65
N THR A 45 3.63 6.89 -5.04
CA THR A 45 5.07 6.67 -4.88
C THR A 45 5.37 5.79 -3.67
N LYS A 46 6.48 5.05 -3.72
CA LYS A 46 6.98 4.23 -2.61
C LYS A 46 7.04 4.96 -1.26
N PRO A 47 7.56 6.19 -1.14
CA PRO A 47 7.52 6.93 0.13
C PRO A 47 6.09 7.24 0.62
N GLN A 48 5.11 7.46 -0.27
CA GLN A 48 3.71 7.63 0.15
C GLN A 48 3.16 6.33 0.74
N TYR A 49 3.44 5.19 0.11
CA TYR A 49 3.09 3.88 0.63
C TYR A 49 3.73 3.59 1.98
N ILE A 50 5.02 3.86 2.14
CA ILE A 50 5.72 3.69 3.42
C ILE A 50 5.03 4.50 4.53
N ARG A 51 4.77 5.80 4.28
CA ARG A 51 4.04 6.64 5.25
C ARG A 51 2.65 6.07 5.56
N LYS A 52 1.90 5.60 4.55
CA LYS A 52 0.55 5.08 4.80
C LYS A 52 0.54 3.72 5.49
N VAL A 53 1.26 2.75 4.96
CA VAL A 53 1.25 1.36 5.43
C VAL A 53 1.97 1.24 6.77
N ARG A 54 3.17 1.80 6.91
CA ARG A 54 3.99 1.67 8.13
C ARG A 54 3.66 2.73 9.20
N VAL A 55 3.48 4.00 8.82
CA VAL A 55 3.26 5.07 9.82
C VAL A 55 1.79 5.21 10.21
N ASN A 56 0.89 5.38 9.24
CA ASN A 56 -0.54 5.61 9.53
C ASN A 56 -1.27 4.33 9.94
N TRP A 57 -1.05 3.23 9.23
CA TRP A 57 -1.79 1.98 9.46
C TRP A 57 -1.03 0.97 10.32
N LYS A 58 0.27 1.20 10.55
CA LYS A 58 1.14 0.33 11.35
C LYS A 58 1.01 -1.14 10.98
N LEU A 59 0.78 -1.42 9.69
CA LEU A 59 0.65 -2.79 9.20
C LEU A 59 2.02 -3.44 9.23
N GLN A 60 2.08 -4.60 9.86
CA GLN A 60 3.23 -5.49 9.81
C GLN A 60 2.90 -6.66 8.88
N ARG A 61 3.90 -7.12 8.13
CA ARG A 61 3.76 -8.34 7.32
C ARG A 61 3.50 -9.49 8.28
N ASN A 62 2.43 -10.24 8.05
CA ASN A 62 2.19 -11.47 8.78
C ASN A 62 3.19 -12.51 8.26
N TYR A 63 4.33 -12.62 8.93
CA TYR A 63 5.25 -13.74 8.77
C TYR A 63 4.64 -15.08 9.25
N THR A 64 3.45 -15.03 9.83
CA THR A 64 2.70 -16.18 10.33
C THR A 64 1.60 -16.59 9.34
N LYS A 65 1.98 -17.33 8.30
CA LYS A 65 1.13 -18.42 7.81
C LYS A 65 1.85 -19.74 8.01
N LYS A 66 1.57 -20.33 9.16
CA LYS A 66 1.71 -21.77 9.41
C LYS A 66 0.43 -22.41 8.86
N LYS A 67 0.61 -23.45 8.03
CA LYS A 67 -0.37 -24.40 7.47
C LYS A 67 -1.26 -23.93 6.32
#